data_AF-R7UT91-F1
#
_entry.id   AF-R7UT91-F1
#
_cell.length_a   1.000
_cell.length_b   1.000
_cell.length_c   1.000
_cell.angle_alpha   90.00
_cell.angle_beta   90.00
_cell.angle_gamma   90.00
#
_symmetry.space_group_name_H-M   'P 1'
#
loop_
_entity.id
_entity.type
_entity.pdbx_description
1 polymer ?
#
loop_
_entity_poly.entity_id
_entity_poly.type
_entity_poly.pdbx_seq_one_letter_code
_entity_poly.pdbx_strand_id
1 'polypeptide(L)'
;MPSQKVNTDSSGRVILLLSDCWSNIRDGIAGINKSLAQSLAMYKGIRLYSAVFTEASKLSQAAIKEASESNVILFSLASNGTSSQELYKSFNADPCAYLSDLKERIPNVHQIVGHVPVTGRACLAIRDQLYPQAKVVLFFHIVPREISWLGDNIPFDMLSESELVNLGEQADYVYSITEKLHWFNTAKFRNRAKQSVDHHLFLPQCSKEVFSITREKQTGKTPTILVMADGRAVDPWLGLDIAACAVNKVVKALPPGQKITLVVRGVAEDRIEETRNSLSEFIDQPDVTLEVLAYGSQQDYFNDLRRCTLCLVPNRAEPFGYTGLHALSAGVPTLLSEHCALASVVKRLTLEPNYAIVPVTPSTNSVLQDASVWRDRILDRLQDLDTAHGRALQLQTALKRDEDTKESHDNFIALCLGGIRLKLEAESLSFILSQDEEKELPLTRTFNRFLSSTLKQCWRYKHHPLTTEADLLPLVPRVRLPIAELRDSVINKIEDRDRRIVDIDKQCGSLIVFCPTVDALSDLWAMCDRINEAMSTRLVNGEDNQILRNFRLKEANLRTVISGPEYLRYKGELRDTEAL
;
A
#
# COMPACT_ATOMS: atom_id res chain seq x y z
N MET A 1 13.92 -34.69 4.95
CA MET A 1 14.25 -33.26 4.69
C MET A 1 15.10 -32.76 5.84
N PRO A 2 16.23 -32.08 5.60
CA PRO A 2 17.07 -31.64 6.70
C PRO A 2 16.37 -30.47 7.42
N SER A 3 16.19 -30.66 8.71
CA SER A 3 15.63 -29.69 9.66
C SER A 3 16.46 -28.40 9.64
N GLN A 4 15.88 -27.33 9.09
CA GLN A 4 16.41 -25.98 9.30
C GLN A 4 16.35 -25.69 10.79
N LYS A 5 17.49 -25.75 11.46
CA LYS A 5 17.65 -25.22 12.81
C LYS A 5 17.33 -23.73 12.76
N VAL A 6 16.14 -23.44 13.27
CA VAL A 6 15.66 -22.11 13.60
C VAL A 6 16.69 -21.43 14.49
N ASN A 7 17.28 -20.33 14.01
CA ASN A 7 18.10 -19.47 14.83
C ASN A 7 17.19 -18.84 15.90
N THR A 8 17.39 -19.21 17.17
CA THR A 8 16.67 -18.67 18.32
C THR A 8 17.37 -17.39 18.77
N ASP A 9 17.27 -16.33 17.97
CA ASP A 9 17.60 -15.00 18.46
C ASP A 9 16.35 -14.47 19.18
N SER A 10 16.42 -14.39 20.50
CA SER A 10 15.28 -14.30 21.43
C SER A 10 14.79 -12.87 21.69
N SER A 11 15.09 -11.88 20.85
CA SER A 11 14.72 -10.48 21.05
C SER A 11 13.69 -9.92 20.05
N GLY A 12 13.28 -10.69 19.03
CA GLY A 12 12.39 -10.20 17.97
C GLY A 12 10.88 -10.42 18.21
N ARG A 13 10.04 -9.49 17.76
CA ARG A 13 8.58 -9.68 17.68
C ARG A 13 8.23 -10.73 16.64
N VAL A 14 7.44 -11.72 17.06
CA VAL A 14 6.89 -12.76 16.20
C VAL A 14 5.49 -12.38 15.76
N ILE A 15 5.28 -12.31 14.44
CA ILE A 15 3.99 -11.99 13.81
C ILE A 15 3.55 -13.19 12.98
N LEU A 16 2.29 -13.59 13.15
CA LEU A 16 1.63 -14.62 12.35
C LEU A 16 0.59 -13.96 11.44
N LEU A 17 0.81 -14.01 10.13
CA LEU A 17 -0.17 -13.64 9.11
C LEU A 17 -0.96 -14.88 8.71
N LEU A 18 -2.29 -14.82 8.82
CA LEU A 18 -3.20 -15.81 8.28
C LEU A 18 -3.84 -15.30 7.01
N SER A 19 -3.65 -16.05 5.93
CA SER A 19 -4.20 -15.71 4.62
C SER A 19 -4.84 -16.93 3.96
N ASP A 20 -5.81 -16.69 3.10
CA ASP A 20 -6.36 -17.68 2.16
C ASP A 20 -5.25 -18.30 1.30
N CYS A 21 -4.40 -17.45 0.74
CA CYS A 21 -3.26 -17.84 -0.09
C CYS A 21 -2.13 -16.79 -0.06
N TRP A 22 -0.90 -17.21 -0.43
CA TRP A 22 0.28 -16.34 -0.41
C TRP A 22 0.34 -15.37 -1.58
N SER A 23 0.05 -15.91 -2.77
CA SER A 23 0.09 -15.16 -4.01
C SER A 23 -0.98 -15.73 -4.90
N ASN A 24 -2.10 -15.04 -4.97
CA ASN A 24 -3.11 -15.29 -5.98
C ASN A 24 -3.39 -13.97 -6.63
N ILE A 25 -2.92 -13.79 -7.85
CA ILE A 25 -3.11 -12.51 -8.52
C ILE A 25 -4.62 -12.34 -8.86
N ARG A 26 -5.43 -13.42 -8.87
CA ARG A 26 -6.90 -13.33 -8.93
C ARG A 26 -7.47 -12.54 -7.76
N ASP A 27 -6.82 -12.60 -6.61
CA ASP A 27 -7.39 -12.06 -5.37
C ASP A 27 -6.63 -10.81 -4.90
N GLY A 28 -7.35 -9.68 -4.88
CA GLY A 28 -6.83 -8.44 -4.35
C GLY A 28 -6.35 -8.57 -2.90
N ILE A 29 -6.99 -9.41 -2.07
CA ILE A 29 -6.58 -9.57 -0.67
C ILE A 29 -5.25 -10.33 -0.54
N ALA A 30 -5.01 -11.33 -1.39
CA ALA A 30 -3.75 -12.06 -1.40
C ALA A 30 -2.58 -11.14 -1.80
N GLY A 31 -2.82 -10.26 -2.78
CA GLY A 31 -1.86 -9.22 -3.15
C GLY A 31 -1.57 -8.24 -2.01
N ILE A 32 -2.59 -7.82 -1.27
CA ILE A 32 -2.44 -6.96 -0.08
C ILE A 32 -1.66 -7.69 1.01
N ASN A 33 -2.01 -8.93 1.33
CA ASN A 33 -1.36 -9.75 2.35
C ASN A 33 0.13 -9.94 2.05
N LYS A 34 0.48 -10.22 0.79
CA LYS A 34 1.88 -10.30 0.34
C LYS A 34 2.62 -8.97 0.50
N SER A 35 2.01 -7.86 0.05
CA SER A 35 2.59 -6.51 0.18
C SER A 35 2.83 -6.15 1.65
N LEU A 36 1.87 -6.49 2.52
CA LEU A 36 1.94 -6.33 3.97
C LEU A 36 3.09 -7.16 4.57
N ALA A 37 3.17 -8.43 4.17
CA ALA A 37 4.19 -9.36 4.65
C ALA A 37 5.59 -8.89 4.28
N GLN A 38 5.79 -8.54 3.00
CA GLN A 38 7.05 -7.97 2.53
C GLN A 38 7.40 -6.69 3.28
N SER A 39 6.42 -5.81 3.51
CA SER A 39 6.61 -4.54 4.22
C SER A 39 6.99 -4.72 5.69
N LEU A 40 6.40 -5.70 6.38
CA LEU A 40 6.78 -6.05 7.75
C LEU A 40 8.16 -6.71 7.80
N ALA A 41 8.45 -7.67 6.91
CA ALA A 41 9.73 -8.36 6.91
C ALA A 41 10.92 -7.43 6.53
N MET A 42 10.62 -6.30 5.88
CA MET A 42 10.95 -4.95 6.34
C MET A 42 11.94 -4.73 7.51
N TYR A 43 11.52 -5.03 8.71
CA TYR A 43 12.09 -4.40 9.89
C TYR A 43 12.96 -5.38 10.67
N LYS A 44 14.07 -4.87 11.21
CA LYS A 44 14.91 -5.66 12.11
C LYS A 44 14.11 -6.09 13.34
N GLY A 45 14.42 -7.26 13.87
CA GLY A 45 13.72 -7.80 15.03
C GLY A 45 12.29 -8.28 14.73
N ILE A 46 11.86 -8.36 13.45
CA ILE A 46 10.63 -9.07 13.09
C ILE A 46 10.95 -10.48 12.67
N ARG A 47 10.19 -11.42 13.21
CA ARG A 47 10.09 -12.76 12.68
C ARG A 47 8.68 -13.00 12.16
N LEU A 48 8.56 -13.06 10.83
CA LEU A 48 7.28 -13.15 10.16
C LEU A 48 6.98 -14.57 9.69
N TYR A 49 5.84 -15.08 10.12
CA TYR A 49 5.26 -16.33 9.66
C TYR A 49 4.01 -16.02 8.83
N SER A 50 3.88 -16.64 7.66
CA SER A 50 2.67 -16.58 6.85
C SER A 50 2.09 -17.99 6.75
N ALA A 51 0.96 -18.20 7.41
CA ALA A 51 0.21 -19.44 7.36
C ALA A 51 -0.94 -19.30 6.35
N VAL A 52 -0.99 -20.18 5.35
CA VAL A 52 -2.00 -20.13 4.30
C VAL A 52 -2.96 -21.31 4.35
N PHE A 53 -4.21 -21.08 3.95
CA PHE A 53 -5.23 -22.14 3.81
C PHE A 53 -5.16 -22.85 2.45
N THR A 54 -4.18 -22.51 1.62
CA THR A 54 -3.87 -23.23 0.38
C THR A 54 -3.28 -24.59 0.71
N GLU A 55 -3.77 -25.65 0.05
CA GLU A 55 -3.26 -27.01 0.20
C GLU A 55 -1.73 -27.08 0.00
N ALA A 56 -1.04 -27.86 0.84
CA ALA A 56 0.43 -27.95 0.80
C ALA A 56 0.98 -28.39 -0.57
N SER A 57 0.27 -29.28 -1.28
CA SER A 57 0.64 -29.73 -2.64
C SER A 57 0.55 -28.61 -3.70
N LYS A 58 -0.31 -27.61 -3.47
CA LYS A 58 -0.55 -26.47 -4.37
C LYS A 58 0.33 -25.27 -4.04
N LEU A 59 0.98 -25.28 -2.89
CA LEU A 59 1.95 -24.27 -2.52
C LEU A 59 3.24 -24.46 -3.34
N SER A 60 3.40 -23.68 -4.40
CA SER A 60 4.52 -23.85 -5.32
C SER A 60 5.87 -23.59 -4.65
N GLN A 61 6.91 -24.32 -5.07
CA GLN A 61 8.28 -24.07 -4.62
C GLN A 61 8.76 -22.64 -4.95
N ALA A 62 8.26 -22.06 -6.04
CA ALA A 62 8.52 -20.67 -6.40
C ALA A 62 7.94 -19.70 -5.35
N ALA A 63 6.73 -19.92 -4.86
CA ALA A 63 6.11 -19.11 -3.82
C ALA A 63 6.86 -19.21 -2.48
N ILE A 64 7.28 -20.41 -2.08
CA ILE A 64 8.08 -20.62 -0.86
C ILE A 64 9.43 -19.91 -0.97
N LYS A 65 10.09 -20.04 -2.13
CA LYS A 65 11.37 -19.37 -2.40
C LYS A 65 11.21 -17.84 -2.34
N GLU A 66 10.19 -17.30 -2.99
CA GLU A 66 9.90 -15.86 -2.98
C GLU A 66 9.61 -15.33 -1.57
N ALA A 67 8.83 -16.05 -0.77
CA ALA A 67 8.58 -15.70 0.62
C ALA A 67 9.88 -15.69 1.43
N SER A 68 10.72 -16.72 1.26
CA SER A 68 12.03 -16.84 1.91
C SER A 68 12.96 -15.69 1.52
N GLU A 69 13.02 -15.31 0.25
CA GLU A 69 13.79 -14.15 -0.25
C GLU A 69 13.30 -12.83 0.36
N SER A 70 12.03 -12.77 0.75
CA SER A 70 11.42 -11.64 1.46
C SER A 70 11.54 -11.74 2.99
N ASN A 71 12.29 -12.72 3.53
CA ASN A 71 12.38 -13.03 4.97
C ASN A 71 11.04 -13.43 5.62
N VAL A 72 10.18 -14.13 4.88
CA VAL A 72 8.88 -14.63 5.35
C VAL A 72 8.88 -16.16 5.37
N ILE A 73 8.51 -16.73 6.51
CA ILE A 73 8.37 -18.19 6.67
C ILE A 73 6.95 -18.57 6.23
N LEU A 74 6.82 -19.03 4.99
CA LEU A 74 5.54 -19.44 4.40
C LEU A 74 5.28 -20.95 4.59
N PHE A 75 4.09 -21.30 5.05
CA PHE A 75 3.66 -22.70 5.14
C PHE A 75 2.12 -22.85 5.03
N SER A 76 1.68 -24.06 4.69
CA SER A 76 0.26 -24.43 4.61
C SER A 76 -0.26 -24.89 5.99
N LEU A 77 -1.51 -24.53 6.31
CA LEU A 77 -2.29 -25.11 7.41
C LEU A 77 -3.03 -26.39 7.01
N ALA A 78 -3.15 -26.68 5.71
CA ALA A 78 -3.76 -27.90 5.19
C ALA A 78 -2.76 -29.02 4.94
N SER A 79 -3.20 -30.25 5.22
CA SER A 79 -2.64 -31.48 4.68
C SER A 79 -3.03 -31.67 3.19
N ASN A 80 -2.32 -32.56 2.49
CA ASN A 80 -2.65 -32.88 1.09
C ASN A 80 -4.06 -33.49 0.97
N GLY A 81 -4.79 -33.12 -0.09
CA GLY A 81 -6.12 -33.65 -0.43
C GLY A 81 -7.30 -32.87 0.15
N THR A 82 -7.08 -31.81 0.94
CA THR A 82 -8.16 -30.95 1.47
C THR A 82 -8.26 -29.68 0.63
N SER A 83 -9.45 -29.39 0.10
CA SER A 83 -9.68 -28.10 -0.57
C SER A 83 -9.64 -26.95 0.44
N SER A 84 -9.30 -25.73 0.00
CA SER A 84 -9.29 -24.57 0.89
C SER A 84 -10.66 -24.29 1.51
N GLN A 85 -11.76 -24.55 0.79
CA GLN A 85 -13.13 -24.40 1.30
C GLN A 85 -13.43 -25.37 2.44
N GLU A 86 -13.07 -26.64 2.26
CA GLU A 86 -13.22 -27.65 3.32
C GLU A 86 -12.35 -27.30 4.52
N LEU A 87 -11.14 -26.79 4.30
CA LEU A 87 -10.23 -26.38 5.37
C LEU A 87 -10.81 -25.21 6.17
N TYR A 88 -11.40 -24.20 5.53
CA TYR A 88 -12.06 -23.11 6.27
C TYR A 88 -13.20 -23.65 7.14
N LYS A 89 -14.00 -24.57 6.59
CA LYS A 89 -15.13 -25.16 7.33
C LYS A 89 -14.64 -26.01 8.49
N SER A 90 -13.68 -26.90 8.27
CA SER A 90 -13.15 -27.79 9.30
C SER A 90 -12.37 -27.04 10.37
N PHE A 91 -11.57 -26.03 10.00
CA PHE A 91 -10.87 -25.19 10.97
C PHE A 91 -11.87 -24.40 11.82
N ASN A 92 -12.92 -23.83 11.22
CA ASN A 92 -13.92 -23.10 11.98
C ASN A 92 -14.80 -24.00 12.86
N ALA A 93 -14.99 -25.26 12.47
CA ALA A 93 -15.74 -26.25 13.26
C ALA A 93 -14.92 -26.79 14.43
N ASP A 94 -13.64 -27.08 14.22
CA ASP A 94 -12.71 -27.57 15.23
C ASP A 94 -11.30 -27.00 15.03
N PRO A 95 -11.04 -25.79 15.55
CA PRO A 95 -9.71 -25.18 15.46
C PRO A 95 -8.63 -26.07 16.08
N CYS A 96 -8.93 -26.73 17.21
CA CYS A 96 -7.99 -27.51 18.00
C CYS A 96 -7.24 -28.56 17.17
N ALA A 97 -7.91 -29.18 16.19
CA ALA A 97 -7.33 -30.17 15.29
C ALA A 97 -6.11 -29.65 14.50
N TYR A 98 -5.99 -28.33 14.31
CA TYR A 98 -4.94 -27.69 13.51
C TYR A 98 -3.90 -26.95 14.36
N LEU A 99 -4.14 -26.79 15.66
CA LEU A 99 -3.33 -25.94 16.54
C LEU A 99 -2.06 -26.60 17.06
N SER A 100 -2.02 -27.94 17.19
CA SER A 100 -0.84 -28.67 17.67
C SER A 100 0.37 -28.45 16.76
N ASP A 101 0.20 -28.66 15.45
CA ASP A 101 1.24 -28.43 14.45
C ASP A 101 1.70 -26.97 14.43
N LEU A 102 0.78 -26.03 14.62
CA LEU A 102 1.09 -24.60 14.65
C LEU A 102 1.95 -24.24 15.87
N LYS A 103 1.62 -24.80 17.04
CA LYS A 103 2.37 -24.59 18.30
C LYS A 103 3.79 -25.14 18.22
N GLU A 104 3.98 -26.30 17.61
CA GLU A 104 5.32 -26.88 17.40
C GLU A 104 6.17 -26.03 16.45
N ARG A 105 5.55 -25.45 15.41
CA ARG A 105 6.23 -24.60 14.43
C ARG A 105 6.56 -23.20 14.95
N ILE A 106 5.69 -22.64 15.78
CA ILE A 106 5.77 -21.26 16.24
C ILE A 106 5.63 -21.22 17.76
N PRO A 107 6.73 -21.19 18.53
CA PRO A 107 6.67 -21.35 19.98
C PRO A 107 6.02 -20.16 20.71
N ASN A 108 6.02 -18.97 20.12
CA ASN A 108 5.38 -17.78 20.66
C ASN A 108 4.93 -16.86 19.52
N VAL A 109 3.79 -16.18 19.69
CA VAL A 109 3.24 -15.20 18.74
C VAL A 109 2.82 -13.96 19.52
N HIS A 110 3.30 -12.80 19.09
CA HIS A 110 2.94 -11.53 19.70
C HIS A 110 1.72 -10.91 19.01
N GLN A 111 1.57 -11.16 17.70
CA GLN A 111 0.45 -10.66 16.92
C GLN A 111 -0.01 -11.66 15.87
N ILE A 112 -1.33 -11.71 15.70
CA ILE A 112 -2.02 -12.52 14.72
C ILE A 112 -2.78 -11.56 13.82
N VAL A 113 -2.43 -11.53 12.55
CA VAL A 113 -3.07 -10.66 11.56
C VAL A 113 -3.82 -11.53 10.58
N GLY A 114 -5.09 -11.20 10.34
CA GLY A 114 -5.89 -11.85 9.33
C GLY A 114 -6.90 -10.89 8.73
N HIS A 115 -7.86 -11.44 8.01
CA HIS A 115 -8.87 -10.69 7.31
C HIS A 115 -10.23 -11.37 7.43
N VAL A 116 -11.28 -10.55 7.33
CA VAL A 116 -12.66 -11.01 7.37
C VAL A 116 -13.27 -10.94 5.98
N PRO A 117 -14.09 -11.93 5.61
CA PRO A 117 -14.72 -12.95 6.48
C PRO A 117 -13.91 -14.24 6.69
N VAL A 118 -12.80 -14.44 5.97
CA VAL A 118 -12.19 -15.78 5.83
C VAL A 118 -11.43 -16.22 7.08
N THR A 119 -10.43 -15.47 7.51
CA THR A 119 -9.48 -15.91 8.55
C THR A 119 -9.80 -15.36 9.94
N GLY A 120 -10.80 -14.48 10.08
CA GLY A 120 -11.13 -13.81 11.34
C GLY A 120 -11.46 -14.77 12.50
N ARG A 121 -12.32 -15.77 12.28
CA ARG A 121 -12.63 -16.80 13.29
C ARG A 121 -11.38 -17.59 13.69
N ALA A 122 -10.56 -17.96 12.71
CA ALA A 122 -9.32 -18.68 12.95
C ALA A 122 -8.32 -17.87 13.77
N CYS A 123 -8.19 -16.56 13.50
CA CYS A 123 -7.31 -15.67 14.26
C CYS A 123 -7.68 -15.62 15.75
N LEU A 124 -8.98 -15.48 16.05
CA LEU A 124 -9.47 -15.47 17.43
C LEU A 124 -9.24 -16.82 18.11
N ALA A 125 -9.53 -17.94 17.44
CA ALA A 125 -9.30 -19.26 17.99
C ALA A 125 -7.81 -19.52 18.31
N ILE A 126 -6.90 -19.11 17.42
CA ILE A 126 -5.46 -19.23 17.64
C ILE A 126 -5.01 -18.39 18.85
N ARG A 127 -5.50 -17.15 18.99
CA ARG A 127 -5.23 -16.32 20.18
C ARG A 127 -5.74 -17.02 21.44
N ASP A 128 -7.02 -17.34 21.47
CA ASP A 128 -7.70 -17.77 22.69
C ASP A 128 -7.18 -19.12 23.20
N GLN A 129 -6.73 -20.00 22.30
CA GLN A 129 -6.34 -21.38 22.63
C GLN A 129 -4.82 -21.60 22.69
N LEU A 130 -4.01 -20.88 21.88
CA LEU A 130 -2.55 -21.06 21.84
C LEU A 130 -1.76 -19.88 22.40
N TYR A 131 -2.13 -18.66 22.02
CA TYR A 131 -1.34 -17.46 22.31
C TYR A 131 -2.23 -16.40 22.99
N PRO A 132 -2.67 -16.62 24.24
CA PRO A 132 -3.66 -15.75 24.91
C PRO A 132 -3.17 -14.32 25.15
N GLN A 133 -1.87 -14.06 25.00
CA GLN A 133 -1.27 -12.72 25.08
C GLN A 133 -1.09 -12.05 23.71
N ALA A 134 -1.34 -12.76 22.62
CA ALA A 134 -1.21 -12.22 21.27
C ALA A 134 -2.33 -11.21 20.98
N LYS A 135 -1.98 -10.16 20.24
CA LYS A 135 -2.97 -9.20 19.73
C LYS A 135 -3.52 -9.66 18.39
N VAL A 136 -4.83 -9.55 18.20
CA VAL A 136 -5.49 -9.89 16.93
C VAL A 136 -5.80 -8.63 16.14
N VAL A 137 -5.32 -8.57 14.90
CA VAL A 137 -5.60 -7.51 13.93
C VAL A 137 -6.42 -8.08 12.77
N LEU A 138 -7.58 -7.48 12.48
CA LEU A 138 -8.45 -7.93 11.40
C LEU A 138 -8.63 -6.87 10.31
N PHE A 139 -8.33 -7.26 9.06
CA PHE A 139 -8.60 -6.47 7.86
C PHE A 139 -10.00 -6.75 7.30
N PHE A 140 -10.82 -5.71 7.19
CA PHE A 140 -12.14 -5.72 6.59
C PHE A 140 -12.02 -5.23 5.15
N HIS A 141 -12.32 -6.11 4.20
CA HIS A 141 -12.21 -5.84 2.77
C HIS A 141 -13.51 -6.05 1.98
N ILE A 142 -14.62 -6.32 2.67
CA ILE A 142 -15.92 -6.61 2.06
C ILE A 142 -17.04 -5.86 2.81
N VAL A 143 -17.95 -5.26 2.05
CA VAL A 143 -19.29 -4.88 2.53
C VAL A 143 -20.25 -6.00 2.10
N PRO A 144 -20.85 -6.78 3.01
CA PRO A 144 -21.66 -7.95 2.63
C PRO A 144 -22.78 -7.65 1.62
N ARG A 145 -23.43 -6.50 1.75
CA ARG A 145 -24.53 -6.08 0.85
C ARG A 145 -24.05 -5.71 -0.55
N GLU A 146 -22.79 -5.34 -0.71
CA GLU A 146 -22.23 -4.90 -1.99
C GLU A 146 -21.58 -6.03 -2.78
N ILE A 147 -21.56 -7.23 -2.22
CA ILE A 147 -21.10 -8.44 -2.87
C ILE A 147 -22.19 -9.51 -2.95
N SER A 148 -23.44 -9.18 -2.59
CA SER A 148 -24.57 -10.11 -2.65
C SER A 148 -24.82 -10.63 -4.06
N TRP A 149 -24.40 -9.88 -5.08
CA TRP A 149 -24.45 -10.29 -6.48
C TRP A 149 -23.49 -11.44 -6.83
N LEU A 150 -22.50 -11.74 -5.99
CA LEU A 150 -21.66 -12.92 -6.15
C LEU A 150 -22.44 -14.23 -5.95
N GLY A 151 -23.60 -14.19 -5.29
CA GLY A 151 -24.48 -15.35 -5.10
C GLY A 151 -23.74 -16.56 -4.51
N ASP A 152 -23.93 -17.73 -5.12
CA ASP A 152 -23.30 -18.99 -4.72
C ASP A 152 -21.79 -19.07 -5.04
N ASN A 153 -21.23 -18.09 -5.75
CA ASN A 153 -19.80 -18.06 -6.08
C ASN A 153 -18.93 -17.55 -4.93
N ILE A 154 -19.52 -17.23 -3.77
CA ILE A 154 -18.74 -16.85 -2.60
C ILE A 154 -18.11 -18.13 -2.02
N PRO A 155 -16.77 -18.24 -1.97
CA PRO A 155 -16.11 -19.51 -1.67
C PRO A 155 -16.22 -19.97 -0.20
N PHE A 156 -16.99 -19.28 0.64
CA PHE A 156 -17.16 -19.57 2.06
C PHE A 156 -18.56 -19.14 2.53
N ASP A 157 -19.04 -19.71 3.64
CA ASP A 157 -20.31 -19.31 4.25
C ASP A 157 -20.22 -17.83 4.63
N MET A 158 -20.95 -16.98 3.91
CA MET A 158 -20.94 -15.54 4.13
C MET A 158 -21.37 -15.24 5.56
N LEU A 159 -20.44 -14.69 6.34
CA LEU A 159 -20.75 -14.16 7.64
C LEU A 159 -21.77 -13.03 7.49
N SER A 160 -22.82 -13.09 8.31
CA SER A 160 -23.76 -11.99 8.42
C SER A 160 -23.04 -10.71 8.84
N GLU A 161 -23.64 -9.57 8.53
CA GLU A 161 -23.15 -8.26 8.98
C GLU A 161 -22.94 -8.24 10.51
N SER A 162 -23.84 -8.87 11.28
CA SER A 162 -23.71 -9.02 12.73
C SER A 162 -22.53 -9.88 13.16
N GLU A 163 -22.23 -10.96 12.46
CA GLU A 163 -21.08 -11.81 12.76
C GLU A 163 -19.76 -11.10 12.46
N LEU A 164 -19.69 -10.36 11.36
CA LEU A 164 -18.52 -9.54 11.03
C LEU A 164 -18.26 -8.46 12.09
N VAL A 165 -19.32 -7.77 12.52
CA VAL A 165 -19.22 -6.79 13.60
C VAL A 165 -18.74 -7.46 14.90
N ASN A 166 -19.28 -8.63 15.24
CA ASN A 166 -18.87 -9.38 16.44
C ASN A 166 -17.41 -9.85 16.37
N LEU A 167 -16.89 -10.20 15.18
CA LEU A 167 -15.46 -10.48 15.01
C LEU A 167 -14.61 -9.23 15.24
N GLY A 168 -15.05 -8.08 14.71
CA GLY A 168 -14.38 -6.80 14.94
C GLY A 168 -14.36 -6.37 16.40
N GLU A 169 -15.46 -6.58 17.14
CA GLU A 169 -15.57 -6.29 18.58
C GLU A 169 -14.66 -7.17 19.46
N GLN A 170 -14.24 -8.34 18.97
CA GLN A 170 -13.35 -9.26 19.67
C GLN A 170 -11.89 -9.10 19.27
N ALA A 171 -11.60 -8.42 18.17
CA ALA A 171 -10.23 -8.10 17.76
C ALA A 171 -9.67 -6.97 18.63
N ASP A 172 -8.35 -6.95 18.78
CA ASP A 172 -7.68 -5.82 19.43
C ASP A 172 -7.66 -4.60 18.53
N TYR A 173 -7.52 -4.81 17.21
CA TYR A 173 -7.50 -3.76 16.20
C TYR A 173 -8.23 -4.17 14.93
N VAL A 174 -8.91 -3.21 14.32
CA VAL A 174 -9.61 -3.40 13.04
C VAL A 174 -9.07 -2.42 12.01
N TYR A 175 -8.79 -2.92 10.80
CA TYR A 175 -8.44 -2.11 9.65
C TYR A 175 -9.50 -2.25 8.56
N SER A 176 -9.91 -1.15 7.94
CA SER A 176 -10.71 -1.18 6.72
C SER A 176 -9.89 -0.70 5.54
N ILE A 177 -9.94 -1.40 4.40
CA ILE A 177 -9.03 -1.12 3.28
C ILE A 177 -9.49 0.01 2.34
N THR A 178 -10.66 0.61 2.60
CA THR A 178 -11.19 1.76 1.86
C THR A 178 -11.89 2.74 2.79
N GLU A 179 -11.96 4.01 2.40
CA GLU A 179 -12.68 5.05 3.15
C GLU A 179 -14.16 4.72 3.33
N LYS A 180 -14.79 4.16 2.29
CA LYS A 180 -16.18 3.71 2.32
C LYS A 180 -16.40 2.57 3.32
N LEU A 181 -15.53 1.56 3.30
CA LEU A 181 -15.55 0.45 4.27
C LEU A 181 -15.30 0.95 5.69
N HIS A 182 -14.35 1.86 5.84
CA HIS A 182 -14.03 2.47 7.12
C HIS A 182 -15.26 3.19 7.68
N TRP A 183 -15.88 4.09 6.92
CA TRP A 183 -17.09 4.77 7.38
C TRP A 183 -18.23 3.80 7.73
N PHE A 184 -18.47 2.81 6.87
CA PHE A 184 -19.48 1.78 7.10
C PHE A 184 -19.25 1.02 8.41
N ASN A 185 -18.05 0.47 8.61
CA ASN A 185 -17.72 -0.32 9.79
C ASN A 185 -17.66 0.55 11.07
N THR A 186 -17.11 1.76 11.00
CA THR A 186 -17.09 2.70 12.15
C THR A 186 -18.50 2.99 12.63
N ALA A 187 -19.45 3.23 11.72
CA ALA A 187 -20.84 3.45 12.08
C ALA A 187 -21.46 2.24 12.78
N LYS A 188 -21.09 1.01 12.37
CA LYS A 188 -21.58 -0.23 12.99
C LYS A 188 -21.02 -0.44 14.39
N PHE A 189 -19.71 -0.20 14.58
CA PHE A 189 -19.08 -0.31 15.90
C PHE A 189 -19.61 0.72 16.89
N ARG A 190 -19.90 1.96 16.46
CA ARG A 190 -20.46 3.02 17.33
C ARG A 190 -21.88 2.76 17.81
N ASN A 191 -22.68 2.02 17.04
CA ASN A 191 -24.09 1.79 17.35
C ASN A 191 -24.32 0.68 18.39
N ARG A 192 -23.25 0.12 19.00
CA ARG A 192 -23.33 -0.90 20.04
C ARG A 192 -22.74 -0.37 21.35
N ALA A 193 -23.39 -0.71 22.47
CA ALA A 193 -23.09 -0.18 23.81
C ALA A 193 -21.81 -0.75 24.46
N LYS A 194 -20.99 -1.50 23.71
CA LYS A 194 -19.71 -2.05 24.19
C LYS A 194 -18.55 -1.16 23.71
N GLN A 195 -17.45 -1.27 24.46
CA GLN A 195 -16.12 -0.67 24.25
C GLN A 195 -15.83 -0.22 22.81
N SER A 196 -15.29 0.98 22.64
CA SER A 196 -14.90 1.50 21.32
C SER A 196 -13.89 0.55 20.66
N VAL A 197 -14.27 -0.05 19.53
CA VAL A 197 -13.35 -0.81 18.66
C VAL A 197 -12.26 0.15 18.15
N ASP A 198 -10.99 -0.23 18.32
CA ASP A 198 -9.88 0.55 17.77
C ASP A 198 -9.79 0.30 16.26
N HIS A 199 -10.38 1.22 15.50
CA HIS A 199 -10.67 1.06 14.09
C HIS A 199 -9.91 2.10 13.27
N HIS A 200 -9.13 1.60 12.31
CA HIS A 200 -8.25 2.39 11.46
C HIS A 200 -8.55 2.19 9.96
N LEU A 201 -8.15 3.16 9.15
CA LEU A 201 -8.10 3.05 7.69
C LEU A 201 -6.72 2.52 7.27
N PHE A 202 -6.70 1.54 6.37
CA PHE A 202 -5.50 1.10 5.67
C PHE A 202 -5.67 1.37 4.18
N LEU A 203 -4.72 2.01 3.52
CA LEU A 203 -4.78 2.22 2.08
C LEU A 203 -3.85 1.22 1.37
N PRO A 204 -4.38 0.30 0.55
CA PRO A 204 -3.56 -0.69 -0.15
C PRO A 204 -2.51 -0.05 -1.06
N GLN A 205 -1.31 -0.65 -1.07
CA GLN A 205 -0.23 -0.30 -1.98
C GLN A 205 0.29 -1.55 -2.69
N CYS A 206 0.65 -1.42 -3.97
CA CYS A 206 1.33 -2.46 -4.72
C CYS A 206 2.74 -2.73 -4.17
N SER A 207 3.22 -3.94 -4.43
CA SER A 207 4.59 -4.32 -4.12
C SER A 207 5.61 -3.60 -5.04
N LYS A 208 6.88 -3.58 -4.63
CA LYS A 208 7.96 -2.86 -5.34
C LYS A 208 8.18 -3.39 -6.76
N GLU A 209 7.92 -4.67 -6.99
CA GLU A 209 8.09 -5.34 -8.27
C GLU A 209 7.16 -4.75 -9.33
N VAL A 210 5.90 -4.45 -8.97
CA VAL A 210 4.92 -3.82 -9.89
C VAL A 210 5.39 -2.42 -10.29
N PHE A 211 5.86 -1.65 -9.32
CA PHE A 211 6.41 -0.30 -9.54
C PHE A 211 7.70 -0.27 -10.36
N SER A 212 8.36 -1.42 -10.51
CA SER A 212 9.63 -1.59 -11.22
C SER A 212 9.43 -2.17 -12.63
N ILE A 213 8.18 -2.41 -13.06
CA ILE A 213 7.88 -2.89 -14.41
C ILE A 213 8.35 -1.85 -15.43
N THR A 214 9.31 -2.26 -16.28
CA THR A 214 9.78 -1.44 -17.40
C THR A 214 8.85 -1.64 -18.59
N ARG A 215 8.08 -0.60 -18.92
CA ARG A 215 7.12 -0.57 -20.03
C ARG A 215 7.81 -0.66 -21.39
N GLU A 216 7.21 -1.41 -22.32
CA GLU A 216 7.65 -1.41 -23.71
C GLU A 216 7.18 -0.13 -24.44
N LYS A 217 8.01 0.37 -25.37
CA LYS A 217 7.57 1.40 -26.31
C LYS A 217 6.41 0.88 -27.15
N GLN A 218 5.35 1.68 -27.22
CA GLN A 218 4.10 1.35 -27.90
C GLN A 218 4.06 1.87 -29.36
N THR A 219 4.98 2.75 -29.75
CA THR A 219 5.03 3.34 -31.09
C THR A 219 5.14 2.28 -32.18
N GLY A 220 4.24 2.33 -33.17
CA GLY A 220 4.22 1.40 -34.31
C GLY A 220 3.74 -0.02 -34.00
N LYS A 221 3.24 -0.27 -32.78
CA LYS A 221 2.63 -1.55 -32.41
C LYS A 221 1.11 -1.47 -32.49
N THR A 222 0.47 -2.62 -32.73
CA THR A 222 -0.98 -2.77 -32.57
C THR A 222 -1.38 -2.43 -31.13
N PRO A 223 -2.27 -1.45 -30.90
CA PRO A 223 -2.76 -1.15 -29.58
C PRO A 223 -3.35 -2.39 -28.90
N THR A 224 -2.89 -2.66 -27.69
CA THR A 224 -3.33 -3.81 -26.90
C THR A 224 -4.07 -3.29 -25.66
N ILE A 225 -5.35 -3.64 -25.50
CA ILE A 225 -6.18 -3.22 -24.38
C ILE A 225 -6.33 -4.41 -23.43
N LEU A 226 -5.95 -4.24 -22.17
CA LEU A 226 -5.99 -5.27 -21.13
C LEU A 226 -7.19 -5.08 -20.20
N VAL A 227 -7.95 -6.15 -19.98
CA VAL A 227 -9.04 -6.22 -19.00
C VAL A 227 -8.91 -7.51 -18.20
N MET A 228 -9.14 -7.43 -16.89
CA MET A 228 -9.08 -8.60 -16.02
C MET A 228 -10.48 -9.19 -15.79
N ALA A 229 -10.62 -10.47 -16.12
CA ALA A 229 -11.70 -11.34 -15.69
C ALA A 229 -11.26 -12.01 -14.39
N ASP A 230 -11.81 -11.62 -13.25
CA ASP A 230 -11.45 -12.15 -11.93
C ASP A 230 -11.98 -13.59 -11.73
N GLY A 231 -11.34 -14.57 -12.37
CA GLY A 231 -11.61 -16.01 -12.23
C GLY A 231 -12.92 -16.51 -12.83
N ARG A 232 -13.86 -15.62 -13.11
CA ARG A 232 -15.23 -15.92 -13.54
C ARG A 232 -15.35 -15.89 -15.06
N ALA A 233 -16.37 -16.60 -15.56
CA ALA A 233 -16.86 -16.43 -16.93
C ALA A 233 -17.48 -15.02 -17.09
N VAL A 234 -18.36 -14.80 -18.08
CA VAL A 234 -19.04 -13.50 -18.27
C VAL A 234 -19.94 -13.17 -17.07
N ASP A 235 -19.33 -12.59 -16.05
CA ASP A 235 -20.01 -12.01 -14.91
C ASP A 235 -20.43 -10.58 -15.29
N PRO A 236 -21.74 -10.28 -15.30
CA PRO A 236 -22.20 -8.97 -15.70
C PRO A 236 -21.65 -7.83 -14.83
N TRP A 237 -21.14 -8.09 -13.63
CA TRP A 237 -20.58 -7.05 -12.78
C TRP A 237 -19.14 -6.66 -13.14
N LEU A 238 -18.42 -7.52 -13.87
CA LEU A 238 -17.05 -7.24 -14.31
C LEU A 238 -16.98 -6.25 -15.49
N GLY A 239 -18.09 -6.02 -16.20
CA GLY A 239 -18.12 -5.06 -17.32
C GLY A 239 -17.36 -5.50 -18.57
N LEU A 240 -17.09 -6.80 -18.73
CA LEU A 240 -16.38 -7.34 -19.89
C LEU A 240 -17.16 -7.09 -21.20
N ASP A 241 -18.49 -7.12 -21.12
CA ASP A 241 -19.43 -6.75 -22.19
C ASP A 241 -19.25 -5.28 -22.62
N ILE A 242 -19.10 -4.36 -21.65
CA ILE A 242 -18.82 -2.94 -21.92
C ILE A 242 -17.48 -2.80 -22.63
N ALA A 243 -16.43 -3.48 -22.16
CA ALA A 243 -15.11 -3.44 -22.78
C ALA A 243 -15.13 -3.95 -24.23
N ALA A 244 -15.70 -5.14 -24.46
CA ALA A 244 -15.81 -5.73 -25.79
C ALA A 244 -16.59 -4.82 -26.75
N CYS A 245 -17.76 -4.34 -26.33
CA CYS A 245 -18.59 -3.45 -27.14
C CYS A 245 -17.91 -2.08 -27.40
N ALA A 246 -17.21 -1.53 -26.40
CA ALA A 246 -16.50 -0.26 -26.56
C ALA A 246 -15.35 -0.39 -27.56
N VAL A 247 -14.51 -1.44 -27.44
CA VAL A 247 -13.40 -1.68 -28.39
C VAL A 247 -13.92 -1.91 -29.81
N ASN A 248 -15.02 -2.65 -29.96
CA ASN A 248 -15.68 -2.83 -31.24
C ASN A 248 -16.09 -1.48 -31.87
N LYS A 249 -16.68 -0.59 -31.07
CA LYS A 249 -17.04 0.77 -31.51
C LYS A 249 -15.83 1.67 -31.78
N VAL A 250 -14.72 1.48 -31.07
CA VAL A 250 -13.47 2.21 -31.29
C VAL A 250 -12.93 1.88 -32.68
N VAL A 251 -12.81 0.59 -33.02
CA VAL A 251 -12.32 0.16 -34.35
C VAL A 251 -13.21 0.67 -35.48
N LYS A 252 -14.55 0.68 -35.31
CA LYS A 252 -15.48 1.29 -36.28
C LYS A 252 -15.22 2.78 -36.54
N ALA A 253 -14.67 3.50 -35.55
CA ALA A 253 -14.40 4.94 -35.65
C ALA A 253 -12.97 5.25 -36.14
N LEU A 254 -12.07 4.26 -36.15
CA LEU A 254 -10.71 4.41 -36.64
C LEU A 254 -10.64 4.26 -38.17
N PRO A 255 -9.57 4.77 -38.82
CA PRO A 255 -9.32 4.52 -40.22
C PRO A 255 -9.30 3.01 -40.55
N PRO A 256 -9.78 2.60 -41.74
CA PRO A 256 -9.80 1.20 -42.13
C PRO A 256 -8.43 0.52 -42.03
N GLY A 257 -8.40 -0.71 -41.50
CA GLY A 257 -7.18 -1.51 -41.35
C GLY A 257 -6.39 -1.24 -40.07
N GLN A 258 -6.86 -0.34 -39.20
CA GLN A 258 -6.25 -0.14 -37.88
C GLN A 258 -6.76 -1.19 -36.89
N LYS A 259 -5.84 -2.08 -36.49
CA LYS A 259 -6.15 -3.21 -35.61
C LYS A 259 -6.06 -2.85 -34.14
N ILE A 260 -6.86 -3.51 -33.31
CA ILE A 260 -6.76 -3.46 -31.85
C ILE A 260 -6.85 -4.89 -31.31
N THR A 261 -6.00 -5.22 -30.34
CA THR A 261 -6.10 -6.46 -29.58
C THR A 261 -6.78 -6.18 -28.24
N LEU A 262 -7.88 -6.87 -27.94
CA LEU A 262 -8.50 -6.90 -26.62
C LEU A 262 -8.08 -8.19 -25.90
N VAL A 263 -7.28 -8.04 -24.85
CA VAL A 263 -6.84 -9.14 -23.98
C VAL A 263 -7.73 -9.18 -22.75
N VAL A 264 -8.45 -10.29 -22.58
CA VAL A 264 -9.23 -10.61 -21.39
C VAL A 264 -8.48 -11.70 -20.64
N ARG A 265 -7.84 -11.33 -19.53
CA ARG A 265 -7.03 -12.26 -18.73
C ARG A 265 -7.69 -12.58 -17.42
N GLY A 266 -7.51 -13.82 -16.95
CA GLY A 266 -7.89 -14.24 -15.61
C GLY A 266 -9.10 -15.17 -15.57
N VAL A 267 -9.59 -15.57 -16.74
CA VAL A 267 -10.68 -16.54 -16.87
C VAL A 267 -10.24 -17.91 -16.32
N ALA A 268 -11.15 -18.66 -15.71
CA ALA A 268 -10.87 -20.06 -15.35
C ALA A 268 -10.58 -20.89 -16.62
N GLU A 269 -9.66 -21.84 -16.55
CA GLU A 269 -9.19 -22.59 -17.73
C GLU A 269 -10.33 -23.32 -18.47
N ASP A 270 -11.26 -23.88 -17.72
CA ASP A 270 -12.47 -24.55 -18.21
C ASP A 270 -13.54 -23.60 -18.77
N ARG A 271 -13.36 -22.27 -18.61
CA ARG A 271 -14.32 -21.22 -19.01
C ARG A 271 -13.83 -20.31 -20.13
N ILE A 272 -12.63 -20.55 -20.66
CA ILE A 272 -12.02 -19.71 -21.70
C ILE A 272 -12.89 -19.66 -22.96
N GLU A 273 -13.36 -20.81 -23.44
CA GLU A 273 -14.13 -20.89 -24.69
C GLU A 273 -15.53 -20.28 -24.54
N GLU A 274 -16.20 -20.54 -23.42
CA GLU A 274 -17.48 -19.92 -23.07
C GLU A 274 -17.37 -18.39 -23.05
N THR A 275 -16.33 -17.86 -22.41
CA THR A 275 -16.08 -16.42 -22.32
C THR A 275 -15.75 -15.83 -23.69
N ARG A 276 -14.95 -16.52 -24.51
CA ARG A 276 -14.63 -16.10 -25.88
C ARG A 276 -15.89 -15.99 -26.73
N ASN A 277 -16.72 -17.02 -26.74
CA ASN A 277 -17.96 -17.04 -27.53
C ASN A 277 -18.89 -15.91 -27.09
N SER A 278 -19.12 -15.77 -25.79
CA SER A 278 -19.99 -14.73 -25.24
C SER A 278 -19.52 -13.31 -25.57
N LEU A 279 -18.21 -13.03 -25.47
CA LEU A 279 -17.66 -11.71 -25.79
C LEU A 279 -17.62 -11.43 -27.30
N SER A 280 -17.50 -12.47 -28.12
CA SER A 280 -17.51 -12.33 -29.58
C SER A 280 -18.85 -11.80 -30.11
N GLU A 281 -19.96 -12.01 -29.39
CA GLU A 281 -21.28 -11.44 -29.76
C GLU A 281 -21.29 -9.91 -29.76
N PHE A 282 -20.38 -9.27 -29.01
CA PHE A 282 -20.23 -7.81 -28.98
C PHE A 282 -19.25 -7.26 -30.01
N ILE A 283 -18.55 -8.14 -30.74
CA ILE A 283 -17.45 -7.81 -31.65
C ILE A 283 -17.81 -8.28 -33.07
N ASP A 284 -18.12 -7.31 -33.94
CA ASP A 284 -18.42 -7.56 -35.36
C ASP A 284 -17.34 -7.00 -36.30
N GLN A 285 -16.31 -6.33 -35.76
CA GLN A 285 -15.22 -5.78 -36.54
C GLN A 285 -14.08 -6.80 -36.72
N PRO A 286 -13.65 -7.08 -37.98
CA PRO A 286 -12.56 -8.03 -38.25
C PRO A 286 -11.19 -7.53 -37.78
N ASP A 287 -11.04 -6.22 -37.56
CA ASP A 287 -9.81 -5.60 -37.08
C ASP A 287 -9.68 -5.63 -35.54
N VAL A 288 -10.65 -6.22 -34.82
CA VAL A 288 -10.54 -6.52 -33.39
C VAL A 288 -10.06 -7.96 -33.20
N THR A 289 -8.92 -8.13 -32.55
CA THR A 289 -8.44 -9.44 -32.10
C THR A 289 -8.82 -9.65 -30.64
N LEU A 290 -9.68 -10.63 -30.35
CA LEU A 290 -10.05 -11.01 -28.98
C LEU A 290 -9.16 -12.15 -28.48
N GLU A 291 -8.36 -11.89 -27.45
CA GLU A 291 -7.55 -12.88 -26.75
C GLU A 291 -8.13 -13.14 -25.35
N VAL A 292 -8.77 -14.29 -25.17
CA VAL A 292 -9.24 -14.74 -23.86
C VAL A 292 -8.24 -15.73 -23.27
N LEU A 293 -7.70 -15.39 -22.12
CA LEU A 293 -6.59 -16.11 -21.52
C LEU A 293 -6.87 -16.49 -20.06
N ALA A 294 -6.42 -17.68 -19.68
CA ALA A 294 -6.33 -18.07 -18.28
C ALA A 294 -5.52 -17.06 -17.48
N TYR A 295 -5.65 -17.10 -16.16
CA TYR A 295 -4.86 -16.24 -15.29
C TYR A 295 -3.34 -16.35 -15.55
N GLY A 296 -2.82 -17.58 -15.68
CA GLY A 296 -1.39 -17.84 -15.79
C GLY A 296 -0.61 -17.52 -14.51
N SER A 297 0.70 -17.37 -14.65
CA SER A 297 1.62 -16.99 -13.59
C SER A 297 1.64 -15.48 -13.34
N GLN A 298 2.24 -15.06 -12.22
CA GLN A 298 2.49 -13.63 -11.95
C GLN A 298 3.33 -12.98 -13.06
N GLN A 299 4.28 -13.73 -13.61
CA GLN A 299 5.14 -13.23 -14.66
C GLN A 299 4.36 -13.00 -15.96
N ASP A 300 3.37 -13.84 -16.27
CA ASP A 300 2.50 -13.64 -17.43
C ASP A 300 1.73 -12.33 -17.29
N TYR A 301 1.13 -12.08 -16.12
CA TYR A 301 0.43 -10.81 -15.86
C TYR A 301 1.36 -9.60 -15.91
N PHE A 302 2.59 -9.70 -15.40
CA PHE A 302 3.58 -8.62 -15.50
C PHE A 302 4.02 -8.38 -16.94
N ASN A 303 4.06 -9.42 -17.78
CA ASN A 303 4.31 -9.28 -19.21
C ASN A 303 3.14 -8.57 -19.92
N ASP A 304 1.90 -8.85 -19.52
CA ASP A 304 0.73 -8.14 -20.04
C ASP A 304 0.76 -6.66 -19.64
N LEU A 305 1.05 -6.35 -18.38
CA LEU A 305 1.25 -4.96 -17.92
C LEU A 305 2.43 -4.25 -18.60
N ARG A 306 3.47 -4.98 -19.01
CA ARG A 306 4.59 -4.43 -19.77
C ARG A 306 4.21 -4.07 -21.21
N ARG A 307 3.34 -4.87 -21.83
CA ARG A 307 3.03 -4.83 -23.27
C ARG A 307 1.77 -4.03 -23.59
N CYS A 308 0.75 -4.03 -22.72
CA CYS A 308 -0.54 -3.42 -23.02
C CYS A 308 -0.42 -1.91 -23.27
N THR A 309 -1.23 -1.34 -24.14
CA THR A 309 -1.28 0.10 -24.40
C THR A 309 -2.17 0.82 -23.40
N LEU A 310 -3.25 0.17 -22.97
CA LEU A 310 -4.27 0.72 -22.09
C LEU A 310 -4.84 -0.41 -21.20
N CYS A 311 -5.17 -0.12 -19.96
CA CYS A 311 -5.91 -1.02 -19.08
C CYS A 311 -7.32 -0.48 -18.81
N LEU A 312 -8.33 -1.36 -18.81
CA LEU A 312 -9.71 -1.03 -18.45
C LEU A 312 -10.11 -1.77 -17.18
N VAL A 313 -10.80 -1.07 -16.28
CA VAL A 313 -11.49 -1.62 -15.10
C VAL A 313 -12.97 -1.20 -15.18
N PRO A 314 -13.75 -1.83 -16.09
CA PRO A 314 -15.10 -1.41 -16.44
C PRO A 314 -16.20 -1.91 -15.49
N ASN A 315 -15.80 -2.43 -14.34
CA ASN A 315 -16.69 -3.07 -13.38
C ASN A 315 -17.88 -2.19 -13.00
N ARG A 316 -19.07 -2.77 -12.98
CA ARG A 316 -20.28 -2.15 -12.44
C ARG A 316 -20.23 -2.10 -10.90
N ALA A 317 -19.52 -3.04 -10.28
CA ALA A 317 -19.21 -3.07 -8.86
C ALA A 317 -17.79 -3.63 -8.65
N GLU A 318 -16.94 -2.88 -7.95
CA GLU A 318 -15.54 -3.25 -7.69
C GLU A 318 -15.15 -2.79 -6.27
N PRO A 319 -14.94 -3.72 -5.31
CA PRO A 319 -14.71 -3.38 -3.91
C PRO A 319 -13.49 -2.47 -3.68
N PHE A 320 -12.42 -2.68 -4.45
CA PHE A 320 -11.22 -1.84 -4.37
C PHE A 320 -10.67 -1.40 -5.73
N GLY A 321 -10.51 -2.32 -6.69
CA GLY A 321 -9.85 -2.04 -7.96
C GLY A 321 -8.37 -2.36 -7.97
N TYR A 322 -7.97 -3.47 -7.34
CA TYR A 322 -6.57 -3.85 -7.22
C TYR A 322 -5.87 -4.01 -8.58
N THR A 323 -6.59 -4.50 -9.60
CA THR A 323 -6.15 -4.51 -11.01
C THR A 323 -5.78 -3.11 -11.50
N GLY A 324 -6.65 -2.12 -11.25
CA GLY A 324 -6.39 -0.73 -11.61
C GLY A 324 -5.20 -0.15 -10.86
N LEU A 325 -5.03 -0.51 -9.59
CA LEU A 325 -3.88 -0.10 -8.79
C LEU A 325 -2.59 -0.68 -9.37
N HIS A 326 -2.59 -1.94 -9.82
CA HIS A 326 -1.45 -2.57 -10.50
C HIS A 326 -1.09 -1.87 -11.80
N ALA A 327 -2.08 -1.62 -12.66
CA ALA A 327 -1.87 -0.97 -13.94
C ALA A 327 -1.31 0.46 -13.77
N LEU A 328 -1.90 1.26 -12.88
CA LEU A 328 -1.39 2.59 -12.55
C LEU A 328 0.00 2.53 -11.91
N SER A 329 0.25 1.57 -11.02
CA SER A 329 1.55 1.36 -10.38
C SER A 329 2.62 0.90 -11.38
N ALA A 330 2.24 0.22 -12.46
CA ALA A 330 3.12 -0.13 -13.57
C ALA A 330 3.29 0.99 -14.62
N GLY A 331 2.63 2.15 -14.43
CA GLY A 331 2.68 3.28 -15.35
C GLY A 331 1.87 3.05 -16.64
N VAL A 332 0.87 2.17 -16.60
CA VAL A 332 -0.06 1.92 -17.71
C VAL A 332 -1.19 2.95 -17.66
N PRO A 333 -1.52 3.62 -18.78
CA PRO A 333 -2.76 4.39 -18.88
C PRO A 333 -3.94 3.51 -18.50
N THR A 334 -4.78 3.97 -17.59
CA THR A 334 -5.85 3.14 -17.02
C THR A 334 -7.16 3.91 -16.97
N LEU A 335 -8.24 3.27 -17.44
CA LEU A 335 -9.62 3.77 -17.31
C LEU A 335 -10.34 2.94 -16.26
N LEU A 336 -10.78 3.61 -15.19
CA LEU A 336 -11.43 3.04 -14.02
C LEU A 336 -12.92 3.39 -14.04
N SER A 337 -13.78 2.42 -13.75
CA SER A 337 -15.18 2.70 -13.38
C SER A 337 -15.24 3.65 -12.18
N GLU A 338 -16.23 4.55 -12.16
CA GLU A 338 -16.48 5.43 -11.02
C GLU A 338 -16.90 4.68 -9.74
N HIS A 339 -17.37 3.44 -9.87
CA HIS A 339 -17.79 2.57 -8.76
C HIS A 339 -16.64 1.81 -8.09
N CYS A 340 -15.42 2.00 -8.60
CA CYS A 340 -14.20 1.43 -8.05
C CYS A 340 -13.69 2.27 -6.87
N ALA A 341 -13.41 1.68 -5.70
CA ALA A 341 -12.93 2.49 -4.56
C ALA A 341 -11.58 3.19 -4.83
N LEU A 342 -10.72 2.63 -5.70
CA LEU A 342 -9.51 3.30 -6.17
C LEU A 342 -9.81 4.65 -6.86
N ALA A 343 -11.01 4.85 -7.39
CA ALA A 343 -11.42 6.13 -7.96
C ALA A 343 -11.37 7.28 -6.94
N SER A 344 -11.62 7.03 -5.65
CA SER A 344 -11.47 8.08 -4.62
C SER A 344 -10.00 8.44 -4.39
N VAL A 345 -9.11 7.45 -4.40
CA VAL A 345 -7.65 7.66 -4.31
C VAL A 345 -7.17 8.47 -5.52
N VAL A 346 -7.58 8.11 -6.74
CA VAL A 346 -7.23 8.87 -7.95
C VAL A 346 -7.74 10.32 -7.88
N LYS A 347 -8.97 10.55 -7.40
CA LYS A 347 -9.52 11.91 -7.21
C LYS A 347 -8.68 12.77 -6.26
N ARG A 348 -8.02 12.17 -5.26
CA ARG A 348 -7.10 12.88 -4.36
C ARG A 348 -5.75 13.18 -5.02
N LEU A 349 -5.28 12.29 -5.89
CA LEU A 349 -3.92 12.34 -6.43
C LEU A 349 -3.77 13.13 -7.74
N THR A 350 -4.86 13.54 -8.39
CA THR A 350 -4.79 14.35 -9.62
C THR A 350 -5.83 15.46 -9.67
N LEU A 351 -5.49 16.55 -10.36
CA LEU A 351 -6.40 17.66 -10.65
C LEU A 351 -7.37 17.33 -11.80
N GLU A 352 -7.11 16.28 -12.58
CA GLU A 352 -7.93 15.87 -13.73
C GLU A 352 -8.45 14.42 -13.58
N PRO A 353 -9.24 14.11 -12.53
CA PRO A 353 -9.68 12.73 -12.26
C PRO A 353 -10.48 12.10 -13.39
N ASN A 354 -11.25 12.91 -14.13
CA ASN A 354 -12.05 12.48 -15.28
C ASN A 354 -11.21 11.98 -16.47
N TYR A 355 -9.88 12.11 -16.41
CA TYR A 355 -8.98 11.51 -17.39
C TYR A 355 -8.85 9.99 -17.21
N ALA A 356 -8.93 9.53 -15.96
CA ALA A 356 -8.77 8.12 -15.58
C ALA A 356 -10.10 7.49 -15.12
N ILE A 357 -11.08 8.29 -14.69
CA ILE A 357 -12.35 7.79 -14.15
C ILE A 357 -13.45 7.94 -15.20
N VAL A 358 -14.18 6.86 -15.45
CA VAL A 358 -15.24 6.76 -16.45
C VAL A 358 -16.54 6.32 -15.79
N PRO A 359 -17.66 7.02 -16.04
CA PRO A 359 -18.97 6.60 -15.56
C PRO A 359 -19.37 5.22 -16.09
N VAL A 360 -20.11 4.47 -15.27
CA VAL A 360 -20.70 3.17 -15.64
C VAL A 360 -22.06 3.08 -14.97
N THR A 361 -23.07 2.63 -15.70
CA THR A 361 -24.38 2.37 -15.09
C THR A 361 -24.32 1.06 -14.30
N PRO A 362 -24.81 0.99 -13.04
CA PRO A 362 -24.86 -0.24 -12.27
C PRO A 362 -26.02 -1.15 -12.75
N SER A 363 -26.12 -1.38 -14.06
CA SER A 363 -27.15 -2.17 -14.72
C SER A 363 -26.60 -2.83 -15.98
N THR A 364 -27.07 -4.04 -16.26
CA THR A 364 -26.75 -4.79 -17.48
C THR A 364 -27.53 -4.30 -18.69
N ASN A 365 -28.59 -3.49 -18.51
CA ASN A 365 -29.41 -3.01 -19.63
C ASN A 365 -28.78 -1.81 -20.37
N SER A 366 -27.71 -1.23 -19.82
CA SER A 366 -27.09 0.00 -20.34
C SER A 366 -25.81 -0.24 -21.13
N VAL A 367 -25.49 -1.50 -21.52
CA VAL A 367 -24.20 -1.85 -22.17
C VAL A 367 -23.87 -0.92 -23.33
N LEU A 368 -24.82 -0.68 -24.24
CA LEU A 368 -24.59 0.13 -25.45
C LEU A 368 -24.30 1.61 -25.12
N GLN A 369 -24.96 2.14 -24.10
CA GLN A 369 -24.77 3.51 -23.63
C GLN A 369 -23.41 3.66 -22.96
N ASP A 370 -23.11 2.80 -21.98
CA ASP A 370 -21.84 2.79 -21.26
C ASP A 370 -20.68 2.56 -22.23
N ALA A 371 -20.80 1.59 -23.14
CA ALA A 371 -19.78 1.32 -24.16
C ALA A 371 -19.51 2.51 -25.09
N SER A 372 -20.50 3.39 -25.32
CA SER A 372 -20.29 4.60 -26.12
C SER A 372 -19.47 5.65 -25.36
N VAL A 373 -19.71 5.80 -24.06
CA VAL A 373 -18.87 6.65 -23.19
C VAL A 373 -17.45 6.10 -23.11
N TRP A 374 -17.31 4.79 -22.87
CA TRP A 374 -16.01 4.13 -22.79
C TRP A 374 -15.25 4.18 -24.12
N ARG A 375 -15.93 4.03 -25.25
CA ARG A 375 -15.34 4.22 -26.59
C ARG A 375 -14.66 5.58 -26.70
N ASP A 376 -15.35 6.66 -26.33
CA ASP A 376 -14.80 8.02 -26.45
C ASP A 376 -13.55 8.17 -25.59
N ARG A 377 -13.59 7.66 -24.36
CA ARG A 377 -12.43 7.68 -23.47
C ARG A 377 -11.27 6.84 -23.99
N ILE A 378 -11.53 5.70 -24.64
CA ILE A 378 -10.48 4.88 -25.26
C ILE A 378 -9.88 5.62 -26.46
N LEU A 379 -10.72 6.17 -27.36
CA LEU A 379 -10.26 6.93 -28.53
C LEU A 379 -9.36 8.08 -28.14
N ASP A 380 -9.75 8.88 -27.13
CA ASP A 380 -8.95 10.00 -26.64
C ASP A 380 -7.53 9.56 -26.22
N ARG A 381 -7.38 8.35 -25.63
CA ARG A 381 -6.06 7.84 -25.23
C ARG A 381 -5.27 7.30 -26.41
N LEU A 382 -5.92 6.62 -27.34
CA LEU A 382 -5.25 6.04 -28.51
C LEU A 382 -4.81 7.10 -29.52
N GLN A 383 -5.48 8.25 -29.58
CA GLN A 383 -5.11 9.37 -30.45
C GLN A 383 -3.87 10.12 -29.95
N ASP A 384 -3.67 10.20 -28.63
CA ASP A 384 -2.51 10.86 -28.01
C ASP A 384 -1.90 9.96 -26.91
N LEU A 385 -1.16 8.96 -27.37
CA LEU A 385 -0.49 7.98 -26.50
C LEU A 385 0.61 8.62 -25.65
N ASP A 386 1.28 9.65 -26.14
CA ASP A 386 2.37 10.30 -25.41
C ASP A 386 1.82 11.04 -24.19
N THR A 387 0.74 11.80 -24.35
CA THR A 387 0.04 12.43 -23.23
C THR A 387 -0.57 11.39 -22.29
N ALA A 388 -1.15 10.30 -22.82
CA ALA A 388 -1.68 9.22 -22.00
C ALA A 388 -0.61 8.56 -21.12
N HIS A 389 0.55 8.24 -21.68
CA HIS A 389 1.68 7.70 -20.92
C HIS A 389 2.26 8.72 -19.94
N GLY A 390 2.38 9.99 -20.33
CA GLY A 390 2.84 11.06 -19.45
C GLY A 390 1.97 11.21 -18.19
N ARG A 391 0.65 11.23 -18.36
CA ARG A 391 -0.32 11.28 -17.25
C ARG A 391 -0.30 9.99 -16.41
N ALA A 392 -0.14 8.82 -17.03
CA ALA A 392 0.00 7.56 -16.29
C ALA A 392 1.26 7.54 -15.40
N LEU A 393 2.39 8.08 -15.90
CA LEU A 393 3.62 8.18 -15.14
C LEU A 393 3.52 9.20 -13.99
N GLN A 394 2.78 10.30 -14.19
CA GLN A 394 2.46 11.25 -13.12
C GLN A 394 1.64 10.58 -12.01
N LEU A 395 0.59 9.82 -12.36
CA LEU A 395 -0.20 9.06 -11.39
C LEU A 395 0.62 7.97 -10.68
N GLN A 396 1.47 7.24 -11.41
CA GLN A 396 2.40 6.28 -10.81
C GLN A 396 3.29 6.96 -9.76
N THR A 397 3.81 8.14 -10.09
CA THR A 397 4.68 8.92 -9.19
C THR A 397 3.90 9.43 -7.98
N ALA A 398 2.65 9.86 -8.17
CA ALA A 398 1.77 10.27 -7.08
C ALA A 398 1.44 9.10 -6.15
N LEU A 399 1.11 7.92 -6.68
CA LEU A 399 0.87 6.69 -5.89
C LEU A 399 2.09 6.26 -5.07
N LYS A 400 3.30 6.39 -5.63
CA LYS A 400 4.56 6.13 -4.90
C LYS A 400 4.77 7.08 -3.72
N ARG A 401 4.17 8.28 -3.77
CA ARG A 401 4.39 9.38 -2.83
C ARG A 401 3.14 9.72 -2.01
N ASP A 402 2.10 8.91 -2.08
CA ASP A 402 0.85 9.18 -1.38
C ASP A 402 1.08 9.12 0.13
N GLU A 403 1.07 10.29 0.76
CA GLU A 403 1.36 10.47 2.19
C GLU A 403 0.33 9.75 3.05
N ASP A 404 -0.96 9.77 2.66
CA ASP A 404 -2.03 9.07 3.37
C ASP A 404 -1.79 7.55 3.35
N THR A 405 -1.36 7.03 2.20
CA THR A 405 -1.00 5.61 2.08
C THR A 405 0.20 5.29 2.96
N LYS A 406 1.29 6.09 2.88
CA LYS A 406 2.48 5.91 3.72
C LYS A 406 2.12 5.94 5.21
N GLU A 407 1.33 6.92 5.66
CA GLU A 407 0.92 7.06 7.04
C GLU A 407 0.08 5.85 7.51
N SER A 408 -0.86 5.37 6.68
CA SER A 408 -1.67 4.20 7.04
C SER A 408 -0.84 2.93 7.21
N HIS A 409 0.21 2.74 6.39
CA HIS A 409 1.16 1.64 6.52
C HIS A 409 2.06 1.81 7.74
N ASP A 410 2.61 2.99 7.95
CA ASP A 410 3.46 3.29 9.10
C ASP A 410 2.69 3.13 10.42
N ASN A 411 1.41 3.49 10.46
CA ASN A 411 0.51 3.23 11.60
C ASN A 411 0.33 1.75 11.87
N PHE A 412 0.06 0.96 10.83
CA PHE A 412 -0.06 -0.49 10.97
C PHE A 412 1.26 -1.13 11.45
N ILE A 413 2.39 -0.71 10.88
CA ILE A 413 3.72 -1.19 11.28
C ILE A 413 4.03 -0.78 12.72
N ALA A 414 3.70 0.46 13.11
CA ALA A 414 3.85 0.97 14.47
C ALA A 414 3.09 0.09 15.46
N LEU A 415 1.83 -0.20 15.17
CA LEU A 415 1.01 -1.11 15.96
C LEU A 415 1.66 -2.50 16.01
N CYS A 416 2.19 -2.98 14.88
CA CYS A 416 2.85 -4.27 14.82
C CYS A 416 4.09 -4.38 15.70
N LEU A 417 4.83 -3.29 15.83
CA LEU A 417 6.14 -3.27 16.48
C LEU A 417 6.16 -2.62 17.86
N GLY A 418 5.14 -1.84 18.21
CA GLY A 418 5.17 -0.89 19.32
C GLY A 418 5.97 0.37 18.98
N GLY A 419 5.91 0.80 17.72
CA GLY A 419 6.70 1.90 17.19
C GLY A 419 6.38 3.23 17.86
N ILE A 420 7.41 4.06 18.01
CA ILE A 420 7.37 5.34 18.70
C ILE A 420 7.40 6.45 17.65
N ARG A 421 6.42 7.36 17.69
CA ARG A 421 6.50 8.63 16.97
C ARG A 421 7.30 9.62 17.81
N LEU A 422 8.40 10.10 17.25
CA LEU A 422 9.30 11.04 17.88
C LEU A 422 9.17 12.38 17.20
N LYS A 423 9.02 13.42 18.00
CA LYS A 423 9.13 14.79 17.51
C LYS A 423 10.54 15.29 17.81
N LEU A 424 11.31 15.56 16.76
CA LEU A 424 12.63 16.19 16.85
C LEU A 424 12.44 17.70 16.84
N GLU A 425 12.54 18.34 18.01
CA GLU A 425 12.49 19.79 18.17
C GLU A 425 13.90 20.37 18.29
N ALA A 426 14.14 21.58 17.79
CA ALA A 426 15.37 22.31 18.13
C ALA A 426 15.23 22.93 19.53
N GLU A 427 15.96 22.40 20.51
CA GLU A 427 15.92 22.75 21.93
C GLU A 427 16.59 24.09 22.23
N SER A 428 17.75 24.36 21.60
CA SER A 428 18.43 25.64 21.73
C SER A 428 19.26 25.92 20.48
N LEU A 429 19.27 27.19 20.07
CA LEU A 429 20.14 27.73 19.05
C LEU A 429 20.99 28.77 19.76
N SER A 430 22.21 28.42 20.13
CA SER A 430 23.11 29.42 20.70
C SER A 430 23.79 30.18 19.57
N PHE A 431 23.49 31.47 19.46
CA PHE A 431 24.13 32.35 18.48
C PHE A 431 25.34 33.02 19.12
N ILE A 432 26.44 33.14 18.38
CA ILE A 432 27.52 34.03 18.79
C ILE A 432 27.07 35.46 18.47
N LEU A 433 26.23 36.11 19.29
CA LEU A 433 26.18 37.58 19.44
C LEU A 433 25.30 38.06 20.63
N SER A 434 25.96 38.83 21.51
CA SER A 434 25.53 39.76 22.59
C SER A 434 24.38 39.39 23.54
N GLN A 435 24.71 39.44 24.84
CA GLN A 435 24.00 39.20 26.12
C GLN A 435 22.53 39.67 26.31
N ASP A 436 21.68 39.70 25.28
CA ASP A 436 20.35 40.29 25.34
C ASP A 436 19.26 39.23 25.07
N GLU A 437 18.84 38.50 26.12
CA GLU A 437 17.85 37.40 26.05
C GLU A 437 16.53 37.82 25.39
N GLU A 438 16.11 39.09 25.50
CA GLU A 438 14.88 39.60 24.88
C GLU A 438 14.89 39.58 23.34
N LYS A 439 16.08 39.57 22.71
CA LYS A 439 16.23 39.48 21.24
C LYS A 439 16.35 38.04 20.74
N GLU A 440 16.64 37.07 21.59
CA GLU A 440 16.83 35.67 21.20
C GLU A 440 15.50 34.99 20.80
N LEU A 441 14.40 35.27 21.49
CA LEU A 441 13.12 34.58 21.26
C LEU A 441 12.54 34.81 19.84
N PRO A 442 12.51 36.05 19.29
CA PRO A 442 12.08 36.29 17.91
C PRO A 442 13.05 35.69 16.87
N LEU A 443 14.35 35.63 17.18
CA LEU A 443 15.39 35.06 16.32
C LEU A 443 15.28 33.53 16.24
N THR A 444 15.14 32.85 17.37
CA THR A 444 14.88 31.41 17.45
C THR A 444 13.62 31.03 16.68
N ARG A 445 12.54 31.80 16.82
CA ARG A 445 11.31 31.59 16.02
C ARG A 445 11.53 31.76 14.51
N THR A 446 12.35 32.73 14.11
CA THR A 446 12.65 32.99 12.70
C THR A 446 13.52 31.88 12.10
N PHE A 447 14.53 31.41 12.85
CA PHE A 447 15.36 30.28 12.44
C PHE A 447 14.56 28.97 12.39
N ASN A 448 13.72 28.67 13.38
CA ASN A 448 12.86 27.48 13.36
C ASN A 448 11.92 27.47 12.14
N ARG A 449 11.38 28.64 11.76
CA ARG A 449 10.59 28.78 10.54
C ARG A 449 11.42 28.54 9.27
N PHE A 450 12.65 29.06 9.23
CA PHE A 450 13.60 28.84 8.15
C PHE A 450 14.00 27.36 8.02
N LEU A 451 14.34 26.70 9.12
CA LEU A 451 14.67 25.28 9.19
C LEU A 451 13.49 24.42 8.75
N SER A 452 12.29 24.70 9.26
CA SER A 452 11.06 24.00 8.86
C SER A 452 10.80 24.14 7.36
N SER A 453 10.95 25.34 6.80
CA SER A 453 10.74 25.57 5.37
C SER A 453 11.78 24.85 4.52
N THR A 454 13.04 24.85 4.97
CA THR A 454 14.15 24.14 4.31
C THR A 454 13.93 22.63 4.32
N LEU A 455 13.59 22.06 5.48
CA LEU A 455 13.30 20.63 5.63
C LEU A 455 12.08 20.21 4.83
N LYS A 456 11.00 21.01 4.83
CA LYS A 456 9.82 20.80 3.96
C LYS A 456 10.20 20.74 2.50
N GLN A 457 11.10 21.63 2.06
CA GLN A 457 11.57 21.63 0.67
C GLN A 457 12.46 20.42 0.38
N CYS A 458 13.47 20.14 1.21
CA CYS A 458 14.32 18.95 1.04
C CYS A 458 13.49 17.67 0.97
N TRP A 459 12.43 17.58 1.78
CA TRP A 459 11.51 16.44 1.79
C TRP A 459 10.68 16.37 0.51
N ARG A 460 10.07 17.48 0.09
CA ARG A 460 9.35 17.59 -1.20
C ARG A 460 10.23 17.20 -2.40
N TYR A 461 11.48 17.64 -2.40
CA TYR A 461 12.44 17.38 -3.47
C TYR A 461 13.18 16.04 -3.32
N LYS A 462 12.83 15.21 -2.32
CA LYS A 462 13.47 13.90 -2.14
C LYS A 462 13.38 13.00 -3.36
N HIS A 463 12.24 13.06 -4.02
CA HIS A 463 11.91 12.14 -5.11
C HIS A 463 12.03 12.78 -6.49
N HIS A 464 12.49 14.04 -6.59
CA HIS A 464 12.80 14.70 -7.85
C HIS A 464 14.31 14.70 -8.07
N PRO A 465 14.81 14.34 -9.28
CA PRO A 465 16.21 14.54 -9.61
C PRO A 465 16.49 16.04 -9.62
N LEU A 466 17.34 16.49 -8.69
CA LEU A 466 17.85 17.86 -8.62
C LEU A 466 19.09 17.90 -9.51
N THR A 467 19.06 18.68 -10.59
CA THR A 467 20.06 18.62 -11.67
C THR A 467 20.58 19.99 -12.10
N THR A 468 20.13 21.11 -11.52
CA THR A 468 20.49 22.46 -12.02
C THR A 468 20.66 23.52 -10.92
N GLU A 469 21.33 24.64 -11.23
CA GLU A 469 21.42 25.82 -10.34
C GLU A 469 20.05 26.42 -9.94
N ALA A 470 18.97 26.05 -10.64
CA ALA A 470 17.60 26.42 -10.27
C ALA A 470 17.10 25.75 -8.97
N ASP A 471 17.84 24.76 -8.44
CA ASP A 471 17.53 24.07 -7.18
C ASP A 471 17.94 24.87 -5.93
N LEU A 472 18.52 26.06 -6.11
CA LEU A 472 18.82 27.02 -5.04
C LEU A 472 17.56 27.81 -4.68
N LEU A 473 17.08 27.67 -3.44
CA LEU A 473 15.88 28.33 -2.97
C LEU A 473 16.17 29.62 -2.19
N PRO A 474 15.59 30.77 -2.58
CA PRO A 474 15.61 31.99 -1.79
C PRO A 474 14.56 31.89 -0.68
N LEU A 475 14.96 31.46 0.51
CA LEU A 475 14.05 31.27 1.65
C LEU A 475 13.76 32.55 2.44
N VAL A 476 14.66 33.53 2.30
CA VAL A 476 14.63 34.89 2.85
C VAL A 476 15.33 35.77 1.80
N PRO A 477 15.07 37.09 1.67
CA PRO A 477 15.65 37.94 0.61
C PRO A 477 17.19 37.95 0.43
N ARG A 478 17.96 37.15 1.20
CA ARG A 478 19.42 37.02 1.13
C ARG A 478 19.97 35.62 1.38
N VAL A 479 19.14 34.59 1.57
CA VAL A 479 19.61 33.22 1.89
C VAL A 479 19.30 32.27 0.74
N ARG A 480 20.35 31.76 0.08
CA ARG A 480 20.26 30.66 -0.89
C ARG A 480 20.86 29.40 -0.26
N LEU A 481 20.13 28.28 -0.35
CA LEU A 481 20.59 26.98 0.17
C LEU A 481 20.69 25.94 -0.95
N PRO A 482 21.73 25.09 -0.95
CA PRO A 482 21.82 23.92 -1.82
C PRO A 482 20.89 22.82 -1.32
N ILE A 483 19.63 22.83 -1.77
CA ILE A 483 18.59 21.90 -1.31
C ILE A 483 18.98 20.43 -1.56
N ALA A 484 19.68 20.14 -2.67
CA ALA A 484 20.16 18.80 -2.98
C ALA A 484 21.14 18.26 -1.94
N GLU A 485 22.15 19.04 -1.60
CA GLU A 485 23.17 18.64 -0.62
C GLU A 485 22.60 18.49 0.78
N LEU A 486 21.68 19.38 1.17
CA LEU A 486 21.01 19.33 2.48
C LEU A 486 20.09 18.11 2.60
N ARG A 487 19.32 17.80 1.56
CA ARG A 487 18.52 16.57 1.50
C ARG A 487 19.42 15.34 1.70
N ASP A 488 20.51 15.26 0.95
CA ASP A 488 21.38 14.08 0.96
C ASP A 488 22.13 13.92 2.29
N SER A 489 22.46 15.03 2.95
CA SER A 489 23.19 15.04 4.23
C SER A 489 22.32 14.87 5.47
N VAL A 490 21.00 15.16 5.37
CA VAL A 490 20.06 15.18 6.50
C VAL A 490 18.93 14.17 6.30
N ILE A 491 18.06 14.39 5.32
CA ILE A 491 16.84 13.60 5.15
C ILE A 491 17.17 12.16 4.76
N ASN A 492 18.12 11.95 3.86
CA ASN A 492 18.51 10.59 3.48
C ASN A 492 19.21 9.83 4.61
N LYS A 493 19.76 10.52 5.61
CA LYS A 493 20.30 9.86 6.81
C LYS A 493 19.18 9.43 7.75
N ILE A 494 18.19 10.31 7.98
CA ILE A 494 17.04 10.03 8.86
C ILE A 494 16.12 8.98 8.24
N GLU A 495 15.86 9.07 6.94
CA GLU A 495 14.95 8.16 6.25
C GLU A 495 15.68 6.95 5.70
N ASP A 496 15.53 5.83 6.41
CA ASP A 496 15.97 4.51 5.96
C ASP A 496 14.83 3.48 6.11
N ARG A 497 15.19 2.19 6.13
CA ARG A 497 14.22 1.09 6.25
C ARG A 497 13.50 1.11 7.61
N ASP A 498 14.22 1.48 8.66
CA ASP A 498 13.81 1.45 10.06
C ASP A 498 13.50 2.86 10.60
N ARG A 499 13.60 3.94 9.84
CA ARG A 499 13.28 5.30 10.31
C ARG A 499 12.69 6.12 9.19
N ARG A 500 11.60 6.85 9.45
CA ARG A 500 10.92 7.62 8.40
C ARG A 500 10.42 8.95 8.92
N ILE A 501 10.58 10.01 8.13
CA ILE A 501 9.90 11.26 8.42
C ILE A 501 8.46 11.08 7.96
N VAL A 502 7.52 11.21 8.88
CA VAL A 502 6.09 10.98 8.64
C VAL A 502 5.29 12.27 8.63
N ASP A 503 5.77 13.31 9.31
CA ASP A 503 5.14 14.63 9.28
C ASP A 503 6.14 15.72 9.68
N ILE A 504 5.78 16.98 9.43
CA ILE A 504 6.49 18.15 9.93
C ILE A 504 5.47 19.02 10.65
N ASP A 505 5.59 19.11 11.98
CA ASP A 505 4.71 19.90 12.81
C ASP A 505 4.71 21.35 12.32
N LYS A 506 3.54 21.81 11.87
CA LYS A 506 3.39 23.13 11.23
C LYS A 506 3.53 24.29 12.22
N GLN A 507 3.29 24.07 13.50
CA GLN A 507 3.34 25.09 14.54
C GLN A 507 4.76 25.35 15.03
N CYS A 508 5.53 24.30 15.27
CA CYS A 508 6.89 24.41 15.83
C CYS A 508 8.01 24.11 14.82
N GLY A 509 7.69 23.55 13.66
CA GLY A 509 8.66 23.28 12.60
C GLY A 509 9.47 21.99 12.76
N SER A 510 9.08 21.13 13.70
CA SER A 510 9.79 19.91 14.10
C SER A 510 9.54 18.74 13.15
N LEU A 511 10.53 17.87 12.96
CA LEU A 511 10.37 16.64 12.20
C LEU A 511 9.70 15.59 13.08
N ILE A 512 8.61 15.00 12.60
CA ILE A 512 8.02 13.82 13.23
C ILE A 512 8.62 12.61 12.54
N VAL A 513 9.47 11.90 13.27
CA VAL A 513 10.15 10.69 12.81
C VAL A 513 9.45 9.49 13.42
N PHE A 514 9.00 8.59 12.57
CA PHE A 514 8.54 7.28 12.96
C PHE A 514 9.75 6.36 13.15
N CYS A 515 9.88 5.84 14.38
CA CYS A 515 10.81 4.79 14.74
C CYS A 515 10.01 3.52 15.07
N PRO A 516 10.03 2.50 14.19
CA PRO A 516 9.32 1.25 14.30
C PRO A 516 9.82 0.42 15.49
N THR A 517 11.07 0.55 15.92
CA THR A 517 11.66 -0.22 17.04
C THR A 517 12.43 0.68 18.02
N VAL A 518 12.69 0.18 19.22
CA VAL A 518 13.55 0.84 20.23
C VAL A 518 14.99 0.97 19.71
N ASP A 519 15.50 -0.05 19.02
CA ASP A 519 16.81 0.01 18.36
C ASP A 519 16.86 1.11 17.31
N ALA A 520 15.81 1.27 16.50
CA ALA A 520 15.74 2.34 15.51
C ALA A 520 15.71 3.74 16.16
N LEU A 521 15.07 3.87 17.32
CA LEU A 521 15.11 5.07 18.14
C LEU A 521 16.52 5.32 18.69
N SER A 522 17.18 4.32 19.25
CA SER A 522 18.57 4.41 19.75
C SER A 522 19.54 4.79 18.64
N ASP A 523 19.42 4.16 17.47
CA ASP A 523 20.22 4.46 16.27
C ASP A 523 19.95 5.88 15.76
N LEU A 524 18.70 6.35 15.81
CA LEU A 524 18.35 7.74 15.46
C LEU A 524 19.03 8.71 16.43
N TRP A 525 18.95 8.43 17.73
CA TRP A 525 19.57 9.24 18.76
C TRP A 525 21.08 9.36 18.53
N ALA A 526 21.79 8.25 18.32
CA ALA A 526 23.22 8.23 18.01
C ALA A 526 23.58 8.92 16.68
N MET A 527 22.60 9.25 15.84
CA MET A 527 22.78 9.95 14.57
C MET A 527 22.44 11.43 14.63
N CYS A 528 21.66 11.87 15.62
CA CYS A 528 21.29 13.28 15.80
C CYS A 528 22.52 14.19 15.83
N ASP A 529 23.61 13.79 16.48
CA ASP A 529 24.86 14.56 16.54
C ASP A 529 25.49 14.75 15.14
N ARG A 530 25.49 13.70 14.32
CA ARG A 530 26.03 13.75 12.94
C ARG A 530 25.18 14.61 12.02
N ILE A 531 23.86 14.62 12.24
CA ILE A 531 22.92 15.48 11.50
C ILE A 531 23.14 16.94 11.90
N ASN A 532 23.31 17.19 13.19
CA ASN A 532 23.59 18.50 13.75
C ASN A 532 24.89 19.09 13.20
N GLU A 533 25.97 18.30 13.21
CA GLU A 533 27.27 18.70 12.66
C GLU A 533 27.19 19.01 11.15
N ALA A 534 26.49 18.15 10.39
CA ALA A 534 26.34 18.33 8.94
C ALA A 534 25.53 19.59 8.58
N MET A 535 24.43 19.86 9.29
CA MET A 535 23.65 21.09 9.12
C MET A 535 24.46 22.33 9.49
N SER A 536 25.13 22.29 10.65
CA SER A 536 25.93 23.41 11.16
C SER A 536 27.06 23.78 10.20
N THR A 537 27.82 22.80 9.72
CA THR A 537 28.93 23.02 8.77
C THR A 537 28.45 23.67 7.46
N ARG A 538 27.31 23.23 6.91
CA ARG A 538 26.79 23.74 5.63
C ARG A 538 26.14 25.12 5.76
N LEU A 539 25.48 25.41 6.88
CA LEU A 539 24.94 26.74 7.18
C LEU A 539 26.07 27.77 7.40
N VAL A 540 27.19 27.35 8.00
CA VAL A 540 28.34 28.22 8.26
C VAL A 540 29.18 28.50 7.01
N ASN A 541 29.34 27.53 6.10
CA ASN A 541 30.24 27.62 4.94
C ASN A 541 29.59 28.16 3.65
N GLY A 542 28.31 28.55 3.66
CA GLY A 542 27.66 29.17 2.50
C GLY A 542 28.27 30.54 2.18
N GLU A 543 29.00 30.64 1.06
CA GLU A 543 29.92 31.75 0.73
C GLU A 543 29.27 33.16 0.65
N ASP A 544 27.93 33.24 0.53
CA ASP A 544 27.21 34.49 0.22
C ASP A 544 26.32 35.09 1.34
N ASN A 545 26.51 34.72 2.61
CA ASN A 545 25.49 35.00 3.62
C ASN A 545 25.88 36.02 4.70
N GLN A 546 25.62 37.31 4.46
CA GLN A 546 25.72 38.38 5.47
C GLN A 546 24.83 38.17 6.70
N ILE A 547 23.69 37.47 6.55
CA ILE A 547 22.80 37.17 7.68
C ILE A 547 23.45 36.10 8.57
N LEU A 548 23.93 34.98 8.00
CA LEU A 548 24.58 33.91 8.77
C LEU A 548 25.98 34.30 9.29
N ARG A 549 26.67 35.29 8.69
CA ARG A 549 27.91 35.86 9.24
C ARG A 549 27.74 36.46 10.64
N ASN A 550 26.55 36.94 10.98
CA ASN A 550 26.20 37.43 12.32
C ASN A 550 25.60 36.34 13.23
N PHE A 551 25.31 35.15 12.67
CA PHE A 551 24.73 34.01 13.38
C PHE A 551 25.67 32.82 13.25
N ARG A 552 26.77 32.81 14.01
CA ARG A 552 27.49 31.55 14.19
C ARG A 552 26.65 30.68 15.14
N LEU A 553 26.07 29.61 14.60
CA LEU A 553 25.48 28.54 15.40
C LEU A 553 26.63 27.94 16.23
N LYS A 554 26.61 28.12 17.54
CA LYS A 554 27.60 27.53 18.44
C LYS A 554 27.24 26.09 18.77
N GLU A 555 25.93 25.81 18.88
CA GLU A 555 25.38 24.49 19.20
C GLU A 555 23.90 24.45 18.77
N ALA A 556 23.45 23.35 18.18
CA ALA A 556 22.02 23.05 17.98
C ALA A 556 21.68 21.78 18.74
N ASN A 557 20.94 21.90 19.84
CA ASN A 557 20.50 20.75 20.61
C ASN A 557 19.14 20.31 20.11
N LEU A 558 18.94 19.01 19.84
CA LEU A 558 17.65 18.47 19.43
C LEU A 558 16.96 17.88 20.66
N ARG A 559 15.79 18.41 21.03
CA ARG A 559 14.94 17.82 22.05
C ARG A 559 14.03 16.79 21.42
N THR A 560 14.08 15.57 21.93
CA THR A 560 13.13 14.53 21.56
C THR A 560 11.90 14.66 22.44
N VAL A 561 10.76 15.01 21.85
CA VAL A 561 9.46 14.90 22.54
C VAL A 561 8.80 13.61 22.08
N ILE A 562 8.74 12.63 22.98
CA ILE A 562 8.03 11.38 22.73
C ILE A 562 6.54 11.62 23.02
N SER A 563 5.68 11.40 22.04
CA SER A 563 4.23 11.50 22.21
C SER A 563 3.53 10.29 21.60
N GLY A 564 2.65 9.66 22.39
CA GLY A 564 1.83 8.53 21.93
C GLY A 564 1.33 7.66 23.08
N PRO A 565 0.27 6.85 22.88
CA PRO A 565 -0.32 6.01 23.92
C PRO A 565 0.65 4.96 24.51
N GLU A 566 1.70 4.56 23.78
CA GLU A 566 2.69 3.59 24.26
C GLU A 566 3.85 4.21 25.07
N TYR A 567 3.94 5.54 25.21
CA TYR A 567 5.00 6.22 25.98
C TYR A 567 5.13 5.70 27.42
N LEU A 568 4.00 5.38 28.06
CA LEU A 568 3.98 4.86 29.44
C LEU A 568 4.64 3.47 29.56
N ARG A 569 4.67 2.69 28.48
CA ARG A 569 5.24 1.33 28.45
C ARG A 569 6.77 1.36 28.36
N TYR A 570 7.30 2.29 27.57
CA TYR A 570 8.75 2.41 27.33
C TYR A 570 9.50 3.30 28.34
N LYS A 571 8.78 4.05 29.18
CA LYS A 571 9.36 4.89 30.25
C LYS A 571 10.25 4.11 31.26
N GLY A 572 10.08 2.79 31.35
CA GLY A 572 10.93 1.93 32.18
C GLY A 572 12.25 1.52 31.53
N GLU A 573 12.24 1.25 30.22
CA GLU A 573 13.41 0.84 29.43
C GLU A 573 14.27 2.03 28.99
N LEU A 574 13.67 3.22 28.84
CA LEU A 574 14.34 4.46 28.43
C LEU A 574 15.14 5.15 29.56
N ARG A 575 15.04 4.69 30.82
CA ARG A 575 15.82 5.28 31.93
C ARG A 575 17.33 5.13 31.76
N ASP A 576 17.78 4.13 31.01
CA ASP A 576 19.20 3.92 30.72
C ASP A 576 19.71 4.78 29.55
N THR A 577 18.82 5.44 28.80
CA THR A 577 19.18 6.34 27.69
C THR A 577 19.08 7.83 28.05
N GLU A 578 18.31 8.22 29.08
CA GLU A 578 18.36 9.58 29.66
C GLU A 578 19.72 9.93 30.33
N ALA A 579 20.65 8.98 30.43
CA ALA A 579 21.97 9.14 31.06
C ALA A 579 23.13 9.44 30.09
N LEU A 580 22.87 9.64 28.78
CA LEU A 580 23.84 10.00 27.74
C LEU A 580 23.28 11.13 26.88
#